data_AF-A0A1N6PVY4-F1
#
_entry.id   AF-A0A1N6PVY4-F1
#
_cell.length_a   1.000
_cell.length_b   1.000
_cell.length_c   1.000
_cell.angle_alpha   90.00
_cell.angle_beta   90.00
_cell.angle_gamma   90.00
#
_symmetry.space_group_name_H-M   'P 1'
#
loop_
_entity.id
_entity.type
_entity.pdbx_description
1 polymer ?
#
loop_
_entity_poly.entity_id
_entity_poly.type
_entity_poly.pdbx_seq_one_letter_code
_entity_poly.pdbx_strand_id
1 'polypeptide(L)'
;MSDARPAQADPILPSQLDLDTWRILKKALKTGHSDRGICVGDHEASLITRFMLEQIETSGLRIVPAKPTSEMHQAIKEALDQGKRMSVTWVKPRTKQRWRYQAAIDAAPSWRRGYELDQAPENST
;
A
#
# COMPACT_ATOMS: atom_id res chain seq x y z
N MET A 1 -11.46 -10.96 35.11
CA MET A 1 -11.86 -10.98 33.68
C MET A 1 -11.15 -9.82 33.04
N SER A 2 -10.05 -10.06 32.32
CA SER A 2 -9.26 -9.00 31.71
C SER A 2 -9.69 -8.85 30.25
N ASP A 3 -10.35 -7.74 29.95
CA ASP A 3 -10.62 -7.29 28.60
C ASP A 3 -9.30 -6.91 27.92
N ALA A 4 -8.81 -7.79 27.05
CA ALA A 4 -7.73 -7.46 26.13
C ALA A 4 -8.31 -6.57 25.02
N ARG A 5 -8.06 -5.25 25.13
CA ARG A 5 -8.23 -4.31 24.01
C ARG A 5 -7.42 -4.83 22.81
N PRO A 6 -7.97 -4.84 21.59
CA PRO A 6 -7.19 -5.17 20.41
C PRO A 6 -6.03 -4.18 20.29
N ALA A 7 -4.85 -4.71 19.96
CA ALA A 7 -3.64 -3.94 19.72
C ALA A 7 -3.97 -2.83 18.72
N GLN A 8 -3.96 -1.60 19.23
CA GLN A 8 -4.07 -0.38 18.44
C GLN A 8 -2.83 -0.38 17.55
N ALA A 9 -3.01 -0.66 16.26
CA ALA A 9 -1.94 -0.54 15.29
C ALA A 9 -1.41 0.89 15.37
N ASP A 10 -0.12 1.05 15.66
CA ASP A 10 0.53 2.35 15.68
C ASP A 10 0.19 3.11 14.39
N PRO A 11 -0.02 4.43 14.44
CA PRO A 11 -0.19 5.21 13.23
C PRO A 11 1.09 5.06 12.42
N ILE A 12 1.01 4.26 11.35
CA ILE A 12 2.09 4.09 10.38
C ILE A 12 2.45 5.50 9.94
N LEU A 13 3.62 5.97 10.39
CA LEU A 13 4.18 7.25 9.98
C LEU A 13 4.05 7.34 8.46
N PRO A 14 3.64 8.50 7.91
CA PRO A 14 3.52 8.64 6.47
C PRO A 14 4.87 8.31 5.82
N SER A 15 4.92 7.17 5.13
CA SER A 15 6.16 6.77 4.48
C SER A 15 6.30 7.61 3.22
N GLN A 16 7.49 8.15 2.97
CA GLN A 16 7.80 8.83 1.71
C GLN A 16 7.43 7.95 0.49
N LEU A 17 7.50 6.62 0.66
CA LEU A 17 7.11 5.63 -0.33
C LEU A 17 5.61 5.67 -0.66
N ASP A 18 4.72 5.95 0.30
CA ASP A 18 3.29 6.11 0.06
C ASP A 18 3.03 7.32 -0.86
N LEU A 19 3.67 8.45 -0.54
CA LEU A 19 3.58 9.69 -1.32
C LEU A 19 4.16 9.50 -2.74
N ASP A 20 5.33 8.87 -2.84
CA ASP A 20 5.97 8.59 -4.12
C ASP A 20 5.12 7.63 -4.97
N THR A 21 4.53 6.60 -4.35
CA THR A 21 3.61 5.67 -5.03
C THR A 21 2.42 6.41 -5.61
N TRP A 22 1.78 7.27 -4.80
CA TRP A 22 0.70 8.13 -5.27
C TRP A 22 1.12 9.02 -6.44
N ARG A 23 2.26 9.71 -6.33
CA ARG A 23 2.78 10.61 -7.38
C ARG A 23 3.11 9.88 -8.67
N ILE A 24 3.66 8.67 -8.61
CA ILE A 24 3.93 7.83 -9.78
C ILE A 24 2.62 7.47 -10.49
N LEU A 25 1.59 7.04 -9.75
CA LEU A 25 0.29 6.69 -10.31
C LEU A 25 -0.37 7.90 -10.99
N LYS A 26 -0.42 9.05 -10.29
CA LYS A 26 -0.94 10.31 -10.83
C LYS A 26 -0.17 10.74 -12.09
N LYS A 27 1.16 10.66 -12.07
CA LYS A 27 2.01 11.00 -13.21
C LYS A 27 1.77 10.08 -14.40
N ALA A 28 1.66 8.76 -14.17
CA ALA A 28 1.41 7.78 -15.23
C ALA A 28 0.07 8.05 -15.93
N LEU A 29 -0.98 8.40 -15.16
CA LEU A 29 -2.27 8.81 -15.72
C LEU A 29 -2.10 10.05 -16.62
N LYS A 30 -1.46 11.11 -16.11
CA LYS A 30 -1.26 12.36 -16.86
C LYS A 30 -0.50 12.10 -18.16
N THR A 31 0.62 11.38 -18.10
CA THR A 31 1.42 11.03 -19.28
C THR A 31 0.61 10.23 -20.29
N GLY A 32 -0.09 9.18 -19.87
CA GLY A 32 -0.90 8.37 -20.78
C GLY A 32 -2.05 9.14 -21.45
N HIS A 33 -2.61 10.15 -20.79
CA HIS A 33 -3.59 11.04 -21.42
C HIS A 33 -2.94 12.06 -22.35
N SER A 34 -1.81 12.64 -21.96
CA SER A 34 -1.06 13.59 -22.79
C SER A 34 -0.54 12.97 -24.09
N ASP A 35 -0.14 11.70 -24.07
CA ASP A 35 0.25 10.93 -25.27
C ASP A 35 -0.89 10.82 -26.30
N ARG A 36 -2.14 11.03 -25.88
CA ARG A 36 -3.35 11.04 -26.71
C ARG A 36 -3.87 12.45 -27.02
N GLY A 37 -3.10 13.48 -26.69
CA GLY A 37 -3.49 14.89 -26.86
C GLY A 37 -4.50 15.41 -25.83
N ILE A 38 -4.71 14.69 -24.72
CA ILE A 38 -5.61 15.10 -23.64
C ILE A 38 -4.80 15.72 -22.50
N CYS A 39 -5.00 17.01 -22.27
CA CYS A 39 -4.39 17.73 -21.14
C CYS A 39 -5.31 17.65 -19.92
N VAL A 40 -4.83 17.04 -18.84
CA VAL A 40 -5.55 16.91 -17.57
C VAL A 40 -4.83 17.75 -16.51
N GLY A 41 -5.56 18.64 -15.84
CA GLY A 41 -5.02 19.45 -14.75
C GLY A 41 -4.56 18.60 -13.56
N ASP A 42 -3.71 19.12 -12.66
CA ASP A 42 -3.19 18.31 -11.55
C ASP A 42 -4.27 17.90 -10.54
N HIS A 43 -5.20 18.81 -10.27
CA HIS A 43 -6.36 18.54 -9.42
C HIS A 43 -7.27 17.47 -10.04
N GLU A 44 -7.60 17.61 -11.33
CA GLU A 44 -8.40 16.62 -12.07
C GLU A 44 -7.71 15.25 -12.11
N ALA A 45 -6.40 15.23 -12.36
CA ALA A 45 -5.61 14.01 -12.37
C ALA A 45 -5.65 13.31 -11.01
N SER A 46 -5.61 14.08 -9.91
CA SER A 46 -5.77 13.54 -8.56
C SER A 46 -7.14 12.89 -8.35
N LEU A 47 -8.21 13.56 -8.76
CA LEU A 47 -9.58 13.02 -8.62
C LEU A 47 -9.79 11.77 -9.47
N ILE A 48 -9.38 11.79 -10.74
CA ILE A 48 -9.52 10.65 -11.66
C ILE A 48 -8.70 9.47 -11.16
N THR A 49 -7.43 9.70 -10.78
CA THR A 49 -6.55 8.66 -10.26
C THR A 49 -7.18 8.03 -9.02
N ARG A 50 -7.59 8.84 -8.03
CA ARG A 50 -8.25 8.34 -6.83
C ARG A 50 -9.47 7.49 -7.16
N PHE A 51 -10.38 8.00 -7.99
CA PHE A 51 -11.59 7.28 -8.38
C PHE A 51 -11.27 5.91 -9.00
N MET A 52 -10.31 5.86 -9.93
CA MET A 52 -9.89 4.60 -10.55
C MET A 52 -9.33 3.59 -9.53
N LEU A 53 -8.47 4.05 -8.61
CA LEU A 53 -7.87 3.19 -7.60
C LEU A 53 -8.92 2.67 -6.60
N GLU A 54 -9.90 3.49 -6.21
CA GLU A 54 -11.03 3.08 -5.37
C GLU A 54 -11.89 2.01 -6.06
N GLN A 55 -12.13 2.11 -7.37
CA GLN A 55 -12.86 1.09 -8.12
C GLN A 55 -12.09 -0.23 -8.18
N ILE A 56 -10.77 -0.17 -8.39
CA ILE A 56 -9.91 -1.36 -8.36
C ILE A 56 -9.98 -2.04 -7.00
N GLU A 57 -9.87 -1.29 -5.90
CA GLU A 57 -9.96 -1.87 -4.55
C GLU A 57 -11.35 -2.43 -4.24
N THR A 58 -12.41 -1.77 -4.68
CA THR A 58 -13.79 -2.24 -4.51
C THR A 58 -14.03 -3.57 -5.22
N SER A 59 -13.32 -3.82 -6.35
CA SER A 59 -13.36 -5.10 -7.05
C SER A 59 -12.58 -6.24 -6.34
N GLY A 60 -11.98 -5.96 -5.19
CA GLY A 60 -11.19 -6.92 -4.41
C GLY A 60 -9.73 -7.04 -4.86
N LEU A 61 -9.27 -6.16 -5.75
CA LEU A 61 -7.88 -6.12 -6.20
C LEU A 61 -7.05 -5.18 -5.34
N ARG A 62 -5.75 -5.48 -5.20
CA ARG A 62 -4.79 -4.61 -4.50
C ARG A 62 -3.71 -4.17 -5.46
N ILE A 63 -3.33 -2.90 -5.35
CA ILE A 63 -2.25 -2.31 -6.15
C ILE A 63 -1.00 -2.39 -5.31
N VAL A 64 -0.01 -3.13 -5.82
CA VAL A 64 1.26 -3.36 -5.13
C VAL A 64 2.41 -3.14 -6.11
N PRO A 65 3.58 -2.67 -5.65
CA PRO A 65 4.76 -2.59 -6.49
C PRO A 65 5.15 -3.96 -7.05
N ALA A 66 5.51 -4.01 -8.33
CA ALA A 66 6.00 -5.25 -8.95
C ALA A 66 7.34 -5.72 -8.35
N LYS A 67 8.19 -4.78 -7.93
CA LYS A 67 9.42 -5.04 -7.19
C LYS A 67 9.15 -4.81 -5.69
N PRO A 68 9.33 -5.81 -4.82
CA PRO A 68 9.05 -5.65 -3.39
C PRO A 68 9.95 -4.60 -2.74
N THR A 69 9.38 -3.78 -1.86
CA THR A 69 10.13 -2.79 -1.07
C THR A 69 10.88 -3.44 0.09
N SER A 70 11.76 -2.69 0.76
CA SER A 70 12.43 -3.14 2.00
C SER A 70 11.42 -3.48 3.09
N GLU A 71 10.37 -2.67 3.26
CA GLU A 71 9.29 -2.89 4.22
C GLU A 71 8.52 -4.18 3.92
N MET A 72 8.19 -4.44 2.65
CA MET A 72 7.57 -5.70 2.23
C MET A 72 8.48 -6.90 2.52
N HIS A 73 9.79 -6.79 2.28
CA HIS A 73 10.74 -7.85 2.64
C HIS A 73 10.83 -8.07 4.15
N GLN A 74 10.77 -6.98 4.93
CA GLN A 74 10.79 -7.05 6.39
C GLN A 74 9.53 -7.72 6.93
N ALA A 75 8.35 -7.35 6.43
CA ALA A 75 7.08 -7.98 6.78
C ALA A 75 7.06 -9.47 6.43
N ILE A 76 7.66 -9.88 5.29
CA ILE A 76 7.83 -11.31 4.95
C ILE A 76 8.68 -12.03 6.01
N LYS A 77 9.78 -11.42 6.46
CA LYS A 77 10.65 -12.01 7.50
C LYS A 77 9.90 -12.13 8.82
N GLU A 78 9.25 -11.05 9.24
CA GLU A 78 8.48 -11.00 10.48
C GLU A 78 7.30 -11.97 10.47
N ALA A 79 6.56 -12.11 9.38
CA ALA A 79 5.49 -13.09 9.26
C ALA A 79 6.00 -14.53 9.40
N LEU A 80 7.24 -14.79 8.96
CA LEU A 80 7.89 -16.08 9.17
C LEU A 80 8.39 -16.26 10.59
N ASP A 81 8.72 -15.19 11.31
CA ASP A 81 9.27 -15.23 12.66
C ASP A 81 8.19 -15.17 13.76
N GLN A 82 7.09 -14.44 13.54
CA GLN A 82 5.92 -14.43 14.41
C GLN A 82 5.13 -15.75 14.32
N GLY A 83 5.06 -16.37 13.13
CA GLY A 83 4.50 -17.72 12.95
C GLY A 83 5.37 -18.86 13.52
N LYS A 84 6.56 -18.52 14.07
CA LYS A 84 7.64 -19.46 14.37
C LYS A 84 7.73 -19.97 15.80
N ARG A 85 6.80 -19.67 16.71
CA ARG A 85 6.86 -20.33 18.03
C ARG A 85 6.52 -21.83 17.98
N MET A 86 5.84 -22.33 16.94
CA MET A 86 5.51 -23.78 16.88
C MET A 86 5.50 -24.48 15.51
N SER A 87 5.48 -23.79 14.35
CA SER A 87 4.90 -24.46 13.15
C SER A 87 5.67 -24.44 11.83
N VAL A 88 6.86 -23.84 11.72
CA VAL A 88 7.54 -23.74 10.41
C VAL A 88 8.00 -25.09 9.82
N THR A 89 8.20 -26.11 10.65
CA THR A 89 8.44 -27.51 10.23
C THR A 89 7.16 -28.29 9.93
N TRP A 90 5.99 -27.86 10.46
CA TRP A 90 4.74 -28.64 10.44
C TRP A 90 3.66 -28.09 9.48
N VAL A 91 3.86 -26.87 8.95
CA VAL A 91 2.90 -26.23 8.04
C VAL A 91 3.26 -26.54 6.58
N LYS A 92 2.24 -26.94 5.79
CA LYS A 92 2.40 -27.22 4.36
C LYS A 92 3.01 -26.01 3.62
N PRO A 93 3.94 -26.22 2.66
CA PRO A 93 4.62 -25.14 1.94
C PRO A 93 3.69 -24.08 1.33
N ARG A 94 2.53 -24.50 0.82
CA ARG A 94 1.51 -23.61 0.22
C ARG A 94 0.96 -22.58 1.21
N THR A 95 0.74 -22.98 2.47
CA THR A 95 0.23 -22.08 3.51
C THR A 95 1.30 -21.07 3.92
N LYS A 96 2.56 -21.52 4.04
CA LYS A 96 3.72 -20.64 4.29
C LYS A 96 3.88 -19.59 3.19
N GLN A 97 3.73 -20.00 1.92
CA GLN A 97 3.78 -19.10 0.78
C GLN A 97 2.63 -18.08 0.81
N ARG A 98 1.40 -18.51 1.13
CA ARG A 98 0.25 -17.61 1.27
C ARG A 98 0.47 -16.55 2.35
N TRP A 99 0.99 -16.92 3.52
CA TRP A 99 1.28 -15.96 4.60
C TRP A 99 2.33 -14.93 4.21
N ARG A 100 3.40 -15.35 3.53
CA ARG A 100 4.43 -14.43 3.02
C ARG A 100 3.85 -13.40 2.05
N TYR A 101 3.05 -13.86 1.08
CA TYR A 101 2.43 -12.95 0.13
C TYR A 101 1.43 -12.01 0.80
N GLN A 102 0.63 -12.51 1.74
CA GLN A 102 -0.31 -11.66 2.46
C GLN A 102 0.42 -10.57 3.25
N ALA A 103 1.46 -10.94 4.02
CA ALA A 103 2.26 -9.98 4.77
C ALA A 103 2.94 -8.94 3.86
N ALA A 104 3.43 -9.36 2.69
CA ALA A 104 4.00 -8.44 1.71
C ALA A 104 2.94 -7.49 1.13
N ILE A 105 1.74 -7.98 0.83
CA ILE A 105 0.62 -7.17 0.32
C ILE A 105 0.18 -6.16 1.39
N ASP A 106 0.07 -6.58 2.64
CA ASP A 106 -0.35 -5.72 3.75
C ASP A 106 0.68 -4.63 4.07
N ALA A 107 1.97 -4.92 3.83
CA ALA A 107 3.07 -3.97 3.96
C ALA A 107 3.38 -3.19 2.68
N ALA A 108 2.59 -3.35 1.62
CA ALA A 108 2.78 -2.57 0.40
C ALA A 108 2.45 -1.08 0.65
N PRO A 109 3.10 -0.15 -0.07
CA PRO A 109 2.81 1.27 0.06
C PRO A 109 1.34 1.57 -0.28
N SER A 110 0.73 2.44 0.51
CA SER A 110 -0.66 2.82 0.43
C SER A 110 -0.83 4.07 -0.42
N TRP A 111 -1.42 3.91 -1.61
CA TRP A 111 -1.79 5.04 -2.46
C TRP A 111 -2.79 5.98 -1.77
N ARG A 112 -3.65 5.45 -0.88
CA ARG A 112 -4.65 6.24 -0.16
C ARG A 112 -3.99 7.19 0.84
N ARG A 113 -3.01 6.67 1.62
CA ARG A 113 -2.20 7.52 2.50
C ARG A 113 -1.38 8.53 1.68
N GLY A 114 -0.79 8.09 0.56
CA GLY A 114 -0.08 8.98 -0.36
C GLY A 114 -0.94 10.12 -0.89
N TYR A 115 -2.20 9.84 -1.26
CA TYR A 115 -3.18 10.84 -1.66
C TYR A 115 -3.49 11.83 -0.52
N GLU A 116 -3.75 11.33 0.69
CA GLU A 116 -4.03 12.16 1.86
C GLU A 116 -2.86 13.11 2.17
N LEU A 117 -1.62 12.64 2.02
CA LEU A 117 -0.42 13.44 2.22
C LEU A 117 -0.20 14.48 1.12
N ASP A 118 -0.49 14.14 -0.14
CA ASP A 118 -0.40 15.06 -1.27
C ASP A 118 -1.47 16.16 -1.20
N GLN A 119 -2.58 15.90 -0.50
CA GLN A 119 -3.67 16.86 -0.23
C GLN A 119 -3.47 17.66 1.06
N ALA A 120 -2.57 17.21 1.94
CA ALA A 120 -2.26 17.99 3.13
C ALA A 120 -1.77 19.36 2.64
N PRO A 121 -2.45 20.47 3.00
CA PRO A 121 -1.90 21.78 2.71
C PRO A 121 -0.50 21.82 3.30
N GLU A 122 0.45 22.48 2.64
CA GLU A 122 1.68 22.92 3.31
C GLU A 122 1.29 23.80 4.51
N ASN A 123 0.97 23.16 5.63
CA ASN A 123 0.54 23.72 6.89
C ASN A 123 1.39 22.97 7.92
N SER A 124 2.22 23.60 8.74
CA SER A 124 2.26 24.98 9.17
C SER A 124 3.71 25.28 9.59
N THR A 125 4.05 26.56 9.60
CA THR A 125 5.28 27.18 10.14
C THR A 125 6.09 26.35 11.13
#